data_AF-A0A1E7I1P9-F1
#
_entry.id   AF-A0A1E7I1P9-F1
#
_cell.length_a   1.000
_cell.length_b   1.000
_cell.length_c   1.000
_cell.angle_alpha   90.00
_cell.angle_beta   90.00
_cell.angle_gamma   90.00
#
_symmetry.space_group_name_H-M   'P 1'
#
loop_
_entity.id
_entity.type
_entity.pdbx_description
1 polymer ?
#
loop_
_entity_poly.entity_id
_entity_poly.type
_entity_poly.pdbx_seq_one_letter_code
_entity_poly.pdbx_strand_id
1 'polypeptide(L)'
;MINDDQIVRDMMEKVSADLTKSLKESITSAIQKEISKSMSKTLLEGEFYRRINEDLQSGLKDIYHEVSKAKKGPAQTSATVQVDANPDDLFNEASDQLDAIMRTTEKATQDIMDIVEKLQETQFALADIIKSFESGGVKKEQRTKLGEINQDLGTDLMTIMTTLSFQDLTGQRIKIIVDTIKSVEKIVLDLYMSTGLKIKAREKTPEKSLEELDQVAEVQMSDLKGPTERSDQGEVDDLLASLGM
;
A
#
# COMPACT_ATOMS: atom_id res chain seq x y z
N MET A 1 66.25 -63.02 -22.73
CA MET A 1 65.14 -62.26 -23.35
C MET A 1 63.77 -62.52 -22.71
N ILE A 2 63.64 -63.29 -21.61
CA ILE A 2 62.32 -63.58 -20.99
C ILE A 2 62.00 -62.62 -19.82
N ASN A 3 62.99 -61.84 -19.34
CA ASN A 3 62.82 -61.02 -18.15
C ASN A 3 62.12 -59.67 -18.42
N ASP A 4 62.27 -59.13 -19.62
CA ASP A 4 61.76 -57.78 -19.93
C ASP A 4 60.22 -57.75 -20.08
N ASP A 5 59.62 -58.80 -20.66
CA ASP A 5 58.16 -58.90 -20.85
C ASP A 5 57.38 -59.06 -19.53
N GLN A 6 58.01 -59.71 -18.55
CA GLN A 6 57.41 -59.95 -17.23
C GLN A 6 57.49 -58.69 -16.36
N ILE A 7 58.59 -57.94 -16.45
CA ILE A 7 58.75 -56.62 -15.82
C ILE A 7 57.75 -55.61 -16.39
N VAL A 8 57.53 -55.62 -17.72
CA VAL A 8 56.56 -54.72 -18.38
C VAL A 8 55.12 -55.04 -17.96
N ARG A 9 54.76 -56.33 -17.78
CA ARG A 9 53.43 -56.71 -17.26
C ARG A 9 53.22 -56.29 -15.81
N ASP A 10 54.20 -56.53 -14.93
CA ASP A 10 54.11 -56.11 -13.52
C ASP A 10 54.04 -54.57 -13.39
N MET A 11 54.79 -53.83 -14.24
CA MET A 11 54.68 -52.37 -14.30
C MET A 11 53.31 -51.92 -14.79
N MET A 12 52.75 -52.54 -15.85
CA MET A 12 51.42 -52.23 -16.36
C MET A 12 50.32 -52.50 -15.33
N GLU A 13 50.43 -53.59 -14.56
CA GLU A 13 49.46 -53.96 -13.54
C GLU A 13 49.51 -53.01 -12.33
N LYS A 14 50.71 -52.62 -11.88
CA LYS A 14 50.90 -51.56 -10.88
C LYS A 14 50.36 -50.21 -11.34
N VAL A 15 50.71 -49.79 -12.56
CA VAL A 15 50.24 -48.52 -13.12
C VAL A 15 48.72 -48.51 -13.25
N SER A 16 48.11 -49.62 -13.67
CA SER A 16 46.66 -49.77 -13.75
C SER A 16 45.98 -49.69 -12.38
N ALA A 17 46.55 -50.34 -11.36
CA ALA A 17 46.04 -50.31 -9.99
C ALA A 17 46.15 -48.89 -9.38
N ASP A 18 47.29 -48.23 -9.58
CA ASP A 18 47.51 -46.85 -9.12
C ASP A 18 46.64 -45.85 -9.87
N LEU A 19 46.46 -45.99 -11.19
CA LEU A 19 45.51 -45.18 -11.96
C LEU A 19 44.09 -45.39 -11.45
N THR A 20 43.65 -46.63 -11.22
CA THR A 20 42.29 -46.93 -10.76
C THR A 20 42.04 -46.32 -9.39
N LYS A 21 43.02 -46.39 -8.48
CA LYS A 21 42.94 -45.78 -7.16
C LYS A 21 42.89 -44.25 -7.24
N SER A 22 43.80 -43.64 -7.99
CA SER A 22 43.87 -42.18 -8.16
C SER A 22 42.63 -41.62 -8.87
N LEU A 23 42.11 -42.34 -9.86
CA LEU A 23 40.88 -41.98 -10.56
C LEU A 23 39.67 -42.09 -9.64
N LYS A 24 39.57 -43.16 -8.83
CA LYS A 24 38.50 -43.31 -7.83
C LYS A 24 38.54 -42.19 -6.78
N GLU A 25 39.72 -41.86 -6.26
CA GLU A 25 39.90 -40.77 -5.29
C GLU A 25 39.56 -39.40 -5.90
N SER A 26 40.01 -39.12 -7.12
CA SER A 26 39.68 -37.88 -7.84
C SER A 26 38.21 -37.75 -8.16
N ILE A 27 37.56 -38.82 -8.64
CA ILE A 27 36.12 -38.85 -8.93
C ILE A 27 35.33 -38.68 -7.63
N THR A 28 35.71 -39.35 -6.54
CA THR A 28 35.02 -39.22 -5.25
C THR A 28 35.15 -37.80 -4.71
N SER A 29 36.34 -37.19 -4.79
CA SER A 29 36.57 -35.81 -4.40
C SER A 29 35.79 -34.81 -5.26
N ALA A 30 35.76 -35.02 -6.58
CA ALA A 30 34.99 -34.19 -7.51
C ALA A 30 33.49 -34.30 -7.27
N ILE A 31 32.95 -35.51 -7.09
CA ILE A 31 31.54 -35.76 -6.77
C ILE A 31 31.18 -35.13 -5.43
N GLN A 32 32.01 -35.32 -4.40
CA GLN A 32 31.77 -34.75 -3.07
C GLN A 32 31.74 -33.22 -3.12
N LYS A 33 32.68 -32.60 -3.86
CA LYS A 33 32.72 -31.15 -4.05
C LYS A 33 31.50 -30.63 -4.82
N GLU A 34 31.07 -31.34 -5.86
CA GLU A 34 29.89 -30.97 -6.66
C GLU A 34 28.59 -31.14 -5.88
N ILE A 35 28.45 -32.22 -5.11
CA ILE A 35 27.30 -32.45 -4.22
C ILE A 35 27.24 -31.36 -3.15
N SER A 36 28.36 -31.05 -2.48
CA SER A 36 28.42 -29.96 -1.50
C SER A 36 28.07 -28.61 -2.12
N LYS A 37 28.54 -28.33 -3.34
CA LYS A 37 28.19 -27.10 -4.06
C LYS A 37 26.70 -27.06 -4.40
N SER A 38 26.13 -28.15 -4.90
CA SER A 38 24.70 -28.22 -5.25
C SER A 38 23.80 -28.12 -4.01
N MET A 39 24.13 -28.83 -2.93
CA MET A 39 23.37 -28.75 -1.66
C MET A 39 23.44 -27.35 -1.08
N SER A 40 24.61 -26.72 -1.02
CA SER A 40 24.73 -25.34 -0.54
C SER A 40 23.90 -24.39 -1.40
N LYS A 41 23.89 -24.56 -2.72
CA LYS A 41 23.07 -23.73 -3.62
C LYS A 41 21.57 -23.90 -3.35
N THR A 42 21.07 -25.14 -3.26
CA THR A 42 19.66 -25.42 -3.01
C THR A 42 19.23 -24.97 -1.61
N LEU A 43 20.08 -25.13 -0.59
CA LEU A 43 19.82 -24.63 0.77
C LEU A 43 19.73 -23.11 0.79
N LEU A 44 20.67 -22.43 0.11
CA LEU A 44 20.64 -20.97 -0.03
C LEU A 44 19.38 -20.51 -0.76
N GLU A 45 18.92 -21.22 -1.80
CA GLU A 45 17.67 -20.91 -2.51
C GLU A 45 16.45 -21.04 -1.57
N GLY A 46 16.37 -22.11 -0.79
CA GLY A 46 15.29 -22.29 0.18
C GLY A 46 15.24 -21.18 1.24
N GLU A 47 16.39 -20.84 1.82
CA GLU A 47 16.51 -19.73 2.80
C GLU A 47 16.16 -18.37 2.17
N PHE A 48 16.54 -18.15 0.90
CA PHE A 48 16.18 -16.92 0.17
C PHE A 48 14.67 -16.75 0.04
N TYR A 49 13.96 -17.76 -0.47
CA TYR A 49 12.51 -17.67 -0.62
C TYR A 49 11.79 -17.56 0.72
N ARG A 50 12.31 -18.23 1.77
CA ARG A 50 11.78 -18.09 3.12
C ARG A 50 11.90 -16.64 3.62
N ARG A 51 13.06 -16.01 3.43
CA ARG A 51 13.31 -14.62 3.83
C ARG A 51 12.42 -13.64 3.06
N ILE A 52 12.32 -13.79 1.75
CA ILE A 52 11.42 -12.98 0.91
C ILE A 52 9.98 -13.11 1.41
N ASN A 53 9.54 -14.32 1.74
CA ASN A 53 8.20 -14.54 2.28
C ASN A 53 8.02 -13.89 3.66
N GLU A 54 9.02 -13.92 4.54
CA GLU A 54 9.00 -13.21 5.83
C GLU A 54 8.91 -11.68 5.62
N ASP A 55 9.67 -11.13 4.67
CA ASP A 55 9.64 -9.70 4.34
C ASP A 55 8.28 -9.28 3.75
N LEU A 56 7.70 -10.08 2.84
CA LEU A 56 6.36 -9.88 2.28
C LEU A 56 5.29 -9.91 3.38
N GLN A 57 5.37 -10.87 4.31
CA GLN A 57 4.46 -10.95 5.45
C GLN A 57 4.59 -9.74 6.38
N SER A 58 5.81 -9.26 6.61
CA SER A 58 6.05 -8.05 7.40
C SER A 58 5.48 -6.81 6.72
N GLY A 59 5.75 -6.60 5.43
CA GLY A 59 5.22 -5.46 4.68
C GLY A 59 3.68 -5.47 4.61
N LEU A 60 3.07 -6.65 4.46
CA LEU A 60 1.62 -6.79 4.54
C LEU A 60 1.07 -6.42 5.93
N LYS A 61 1.81 -6.75 7.00
CA LYS A 61 1.46 -6.37 8.37
C LYS A 61 1.60 -4.87 8.61
N ASP A 62 2.57 -4.21 7.99
CA ASP A 62 2.73 -2.76 8.07
C ASP A 62 1.58 -2.04 7.34
N ILE A 63 1.19 -2.53 6.15
CA ILE A 63 -0.02 -2.07 5.44
C ILE A 63 -1.24 -2.22 6.35
N TYR A 64 -1.40 -3.39 6.98
CA TYR A 64 -2.49 -3.66 7.92
C TYR A 64 -2.52 -2.66 9.09
N HIS A 65 -1.36 -2.35 9.69
CA HIS A 65 -1.27 -1.39 10.78
C HIS A 65 -1.67 0.02 10.34
N GLU A 66 -1.26 0.44 9.15
CA GLU A 66 -1.51 1.79 8.67
C GLU A 66 -2.98 2.00 8.28
N VAL A 67 -3.59 1.00 7.61
CA VAL A 67 -5.04 0.97 7.36
C VAL A 67 -5.82 0.97 8.68
N SER A 68 -5.36 0.22 9.68
CA SER A 68 -6.00 0.19 11.00
C SER A 68 -5.87 1.52 11.77
N LYS A 69 -4.82 2.32 11.55
CA LYS A 69 -4.69 3.65 12.16
C LYS A 69 -5.67 4.63 11.53
N ALA A 70 -5.80 4.61 10.20
CA ALA A 70 -6.78 5.40 9.45
C ALA A 70 -8.20 5.23 9.99
N LYS A 71 -8.54 3.96 10.28
CA LYS A 71 -9.83 3.54 10.81
C LYS A 71 -10.20 4.20 12.13
N LYS A 72 -9.24 4.46 13.04
CA LYS A 72 -9.54 4.95 14.41
C LYS A 72 -9.84 6.46 14.50
N GLY A 73 -9.58 7.23 13.44
CA GLY A 73 -9.81 8.67 13.42
C GLY A 73 -9.01 9.45 14.50
N PRO A 74 -9.26 10.75 14.69
CA PRO A 74 -8.47 11.60 15.61
C PRO A 74 -8.59 11.24 17.11
N ALA A 75 -9.60 10.45 17.49
CA ALA A 75 -10.03 10.33 18.89
C ALA A 75 -9.53 9.08 19.63
N GLN A 76 -8.87 8.12 18.96
CA GLN A 76 -8.47 6.85 19.57
C GLN A 76 -7.05 6.42 19.18
N THR A 77 -6.06 7.20 19.61
CA THR A 77 -4.63 6.89 19.42
C THR A 77 -4.05 5.91 20.47
N SER A 78 -4.83 5.46 21.45
CA SER A 78 -4.34 4.68 22.59
C SER A 78 -5.10 3.37 22.80
N ALA A 79 -4.97 2.42 21.87
CA ALA A 79 -5.28 1.02 22.17
C ALA A 79 -4.49 0.10 21.23
N THR A 80 -3.72 -0.79 21.84
CA THR A 80 -2.94 -1.89 21.25
C THR A 80 -3.71 -2.58 20.13
N VAL A 81 -3.08 -2.68 18.95
CA VAL A 81 -3.64 -3.34 17.78
C VAL A 81 -3.58 -4.85 18.00
N GLN A 82 -4.74 -5.49 18.17
CA GLN A 82 -4.86 -6.94 18.06
C GLN A 82 -4.88 -7.28 16.56
N VAL A 83 -3.88 -8.03 16.11
CA VAL A 83 -3.62 -8.41 14.72
C VAL A 83 -4.38 -9.69 14.37
N ASP A 84 -5.66 -9.75 14.72
CA ASP A 84 -6.51 -10.94 14.50
C ASP A 84 -7.69 -10.66 13.56
N ALA A 85 -7.74 -9.47 12.96
CA ALA A 85 -8.73 -9.17 11.92
C ALA A 85 -8.19 -9.60 10.55
N ASN A 86 -9.03 -10.24 9.74
CA ASN A 86 -8.68 -10.66 8.39
C ASN A 86 -8.41 -9.39 7.53
N PRO A 87 -7.31 -9.32 6.76
CA PRO A 87 -7.01 -8.15 5.93
C PRO A 87 -8.14 -7.74 5.00
N ASP A 88 -8.87 -8.72 4.45
CA ASP A 88 -10.03 -8.49 3.59
C ASP A 88 -11.16 -7.75 4.32
N ASP A 89 -11.37 -8.03 5.62
CA ASP A 89 -12.42 -7.40 6.41
C ASP A 89 -12.12 -5.90 6.62
N LEU A 90 -10.85 -5.51 6.71
CA LEU A 90 -10.44 -4.12 6.89
C LEU A 90 -10.58 -3.28 5.61
N PHE A 91 -10.26 -3.84 4.44
CA PHE A 91 -10.45 -3.14 3.17
C PHE A 91 -11.94 -2.95 2.85
N ASN A 92 -12.75 -3.96 3.16
CA ASN A 92 -14.21 -3.87 3.05
C ASN A 92 -14.74 -2.78 4.00
N GLU A 93 -14.29 -2.74 5.25
CA GLU A 93 -14.77 -1.77 6.24
C GLU A 93 -14.27 -0.34 5.98
N ALA A 94 -13.06 -0.16 5.44
CA ALA A 94 -12.57 1.15 4.99
C ALA A 94 -13.39 1.67 3.81
N SER A 95 -13.78 0.79 2.89
CA SER A 95 -14.70 1.10 1.80
C SER A 95 -16.09 1.48 2.34
N ASP A 96 -16.60 0.76 3.34
CA ASP A 96 -17.87 1.09 4.00
C ASP A 96 -17.83 2.49 4.66
N GLN A 97 -16.70 2.88 5.26
CA GLN A 97 -16.54 4.22 5.84
C GLN A 97 -16.52 5.32 4.75
N LEU A 98 -15.86 5.08 3.62
CA LEU A 98 -15.90 5.98 2.47
C LEU A 98 -17.32 6.13 1.92
N ASP A 99 -18.04 5.02 1.77
CA ASP A 99 -19.44 5.01 1.34
C ASP A 99 -20.33 5.76 2.35
N ALA A 100 -20.09 5.59 3.65
CA ALA A 100 -20.83 6.32 4.68
C ALA A 100 -20.58 7.83 4.60
N ILE A 101 -19.35 8.26 4.32
CA ILE A 101 -19.02 9.67 4.10
C ILE A 101 -19.75 10.17 2.86
N MET A 102 -19.67 9.45 1.73
CA MET A 102 -20.33 9.82 0.48
C MET A 102 -21.85 9.98 0.68
N ARG A 103 -22.51 9.00 1.29
CA ARG A 103 -23.95 9.04 1.60
C ARG A 103 -24.32 10.20 2.52
N THR A 104 -23.50 10.48 3.53
CA THR A 104 -23.76 11.59 4.46
C THR A 104 -23.62 12.94 3.74
N THR A 105 -22.63 13.07 2.85
CA THR A 105 -22.44 14.28 2.04
C THR A 105 -23.55 14.46 1.02
N GLU A 106 -23.97 13.38 0.35
CA GLU A 106 -25.11 13.41 -0.58
C GLU A 106 -26.39 13.84 0.15
N LYS A 107 -26.68 13.23 1.31
CA LYS A 107 -27.83 13.59 2.13
C LYS A 107 -27.78 15.06 2.58
N ALA A 108 -26.64 15.52 3.09
CA ALA A 108 -26.48 16.92 3.49
C ALA A 108 -26.71 17.88 2.31
N THR A 109 -26.26 17.50 1.12
CA THR A 109 -26.47 18.29 -0.11
C THR A 109 -27.95 18.30 -0.50
N GLN A 110 -28.64 17.15 -0.43
CA GLN A 110 -30.07 17.05 -0.66
C GLN A 110 -30.87 17.91 0.32
N ASP A 111 -30.57 17.81 1.62
CA ASP A 111 -31.22 18.60 2.66
C ASP A 111 -31.04 20.12 2.41
N ILE A 112 -29.86 20.55 1.95
CA ILE A 112 -29.62 21.95 1.57
C ILE A 112 -30.44 22.34 0.33
N MET A 113 -30.49 21.49 -0.69
CA MET A 113 -31.29 21.75 -1.90
C MET A 113 -32.78 21.90 -1.56
N ASP A 114 -33.33 21.03 -0.72
CA ASP A 114 -34.72 21.10 -0.27
C ASP A 114 -35.03 22.42 0.46
N ILE A 115 -34.11 22.88 1.34
CA ILE A 115 -34.26 24.17 2.03
C ILE A 115 -34.18 25.32 1.03
N VAL A 116 -33.26 25.27 0.06
CA VAL A 116 -33.13 26.32 -0.96
C VAL A 116 -34.38 26.40 -1.85
N GLU A 117 -34.98 25.27 -2.22
CA GLU A 117 -36.25 25.23 -2.96
C GLU A 117 -37.38 25.88 -2.14
N LYS A 118 -37.51 25.52 -0.86
CA LYS A 118 -38.48 26.17 0.05
C LYS A 118 -38.24 27.68 0.15
N LEU A 119 -36.99 28.12 0.22
CA LEU A 119 -36.63 29.55 0.25
C LEU A 119 -37.01 30.26 -1.05
N GLN A 120 -36.88 29.60 -2.20
CA GLN A 120 -37.34 30.14 -3.49
C GLN A 120 -38.87 30.33 -3.51
N GLU A 121 -39.64 29.34 -3.08
CA GLU A 121 -41.11 29.46 -2.97
C GLU A 121 -41.52 30.61 -2.05
N THR A 122 -40.83 30.71 -0.91
CA THR A 122 -41.04 31.78 0.07
C THR A 122 -40.71 33.16 -0.52
N GLN A 123 -39.65 33.25 -1.33
CA GLN A 123 -39.25 34.46 -2.04
C GLN A 123 -40.31 34.91 -3.07
N PHE A 124 -40.92 33.96 -3.81
CA PHE A 124 -42.03 34.28 -4.70
C PHE A 124 -43.24 34.82 -3.94
N ALA A 125 -43.62 34.17 -2.82
CA ALA A 125 -44.71 34.65 -1.97
C ALA A 125 -44.44 36.04 -1.39
N LEU A 126 -43.19 36.36 -1.08
CA LEU A 126 -42.77 37.68 -0.62
C LEU A 126 -42.92 38.74 -1.72
N ALA A 127 -42.62 38.42 -2.98
CA ALA A 127 -42.75 39.34 -4.11
C ALA A 127 -44.20 39.82 -4.30
N ASP A 128 -45.20 38.95 -4.10
CA ASP A 128 -46.62 39.31 -4.17
C ASP A 128 -47.04 40.26 -3.02
N ILE A 129 -46.47 40.05 -1.83
CA ILE A 129 -46.67 40.95 -0.70
C ILE A 129 -46.05 42.32 -1.00
N ILE A 130 -44.82 42.37 -1.55
CA ILE A 130 -44.14 43.62 -1.92
C ILE A 130 -44.93 44.41 -2.98
N LYS A 131 -45.45 43.75 -4.03
CA LYS A 131 -46.32 44.44 -5.00
C LYS A 131 -47.58 45.03 -4.36
N SER A 132 -48.12 44.34 -3.35
CA SER A 132 -49.27 44.86 -2.59
C SER A 132 -48.92 46.14 -1.82
N PHE A 133 -47.69 46.25 -1.28
CA PHE A 133 -47.19 47.49 -0.67
C PHE A 133 -47.17 48.67 -1.67
N GLU A 134 -46.72 48.44 -2.90
CA GLU A 134 -46.66 49.47 -3.95
C GLU A 134 -48.05 49.96 -4.40
N SER A 135 -49.07 49.12 -4.27
CA SER A 135 -50.45 49.41 -4.70
C SER A 135 -51.32 50.19 -3.70
N GLY A 136 -50.77 50.64 -2.57
CA GLY A 136 -51.45 51.58 -1.66
C GLY A 136 -51.84 51.06 -0.27
N GLY A 137 -51.33 49.89 0.15
CA GLY A 137 -51.44 49.44 1.55
C GLY A 137 -51.41 47.93 1.74
N VAL A 138 -51.11 47.50 2.97
CA VAL A 138 -50.92 46.08 3.33
C VAL A 138 -52.07 45.63 4.23
N LYS A 139 -52.67 44.49 3.91
CA LYS A 139 -53.70 43.88 4.76
C LYS A 139 -53.08 43.30 6.03
N LYS A 140 -53.88 43.16 7.10
CA LYS A 140 -53.42 42.58 8.39
C LYS A 140 -52.86 41.17 8.18
N GLU A 141 -53.50 40.38 7.33
CA GLU A 141 -53.12 39.01 6.99
C GLU A 141 -51.75 38.95 6.29
N GLN A 142 -51.47 39.91 5.39
CA GLN A 142 -50.19 40.00 4.69
C GLN A 142 -49.05 40.41 5.63
N ARG A 143 -49.33 41.26 6.63
CA ARG A 143 -48.35 41.63 7.66
C ARG A 143 -48.01 40.44 8.56
N THR A 144 -48.99 39.63 8.95
CA THR A 144 -48.76 38.40 9.71
C THR A 144 -47.92 37.41 8.90
N LYS A 145 -48.30 37.17 7.63
CA LYS A 145 -47.56 36.27 6.73
C LYS A 145 -46.12 36.73 6.48
N LEU A 146 -45.87 38.03 6.39
CA LEU A 146 -44.51 38.58 6.29
C LEU A 146 -43.66 38.28 7.53
N GLY A 147 -44.27 38.31 8.72
CA GLY A 147 -43.62 37.93 9.97
C GLY A 147 -43.23 36.45 10.00
N GLU A 148 -44.14 35.58 9.57
CA GLU A 148 -43.91 34.13 9.44
C GLU A 148 -42.77 33.83 8.46
N ILE A 149 -42.80 34.44 7.26
CA ILE A 149 -41.73 34.33 6.25
C ILE A 149 -40.36 34.71 6.82
N ASN A 150 -40.28 35.82 7.57
CA ASN A 150 -39.01 36.27 8.13
C ASN A 150 -38.49 35.33 9.22
N GLN A 151 -39.39 34.74 10.02
CA GLN A 151 -39.02 33.74 11.01
C GLN A 151 -38.53 32.45 10.36
N ASP A 152 -39.27 31.94 9.37
CA ASP A 152 -38.93 30.72 8.64
C ASP A 152 -37.61 30.87 7.89
N LEU A 153 -37.36 32.02 7.26
CA LEU A 153 -36.08 32.35 6.64
C LEU A 153 -34.92 32.25 7.64
N GLY A 154 -35.09 32.79 8.85
CA GLY A 154 -34.08 32.72 9.90
C GLY A 154 -33.78 31.28 10.32
N THR A 155 -34.81 30.45 10.47
CA THR A 155 -34.68 29.03 10.82
C THR A 155 -34.02 28.23 9.68
N ASP A 156 -34.41 28.47 8.44
CA ASP A 156 -33.88 27.79 7.25
C ASP A 156 -32.39 28.12 7.05
N LEU A 157 -32.00 29.39 7.18
CA LEU A 157 -30.59 29.81 7.12
C LEU A 157 -29.75 29.19 8.25
N MET A 158 -30.29 29.10 9.47
CA MET A 158 -29.61 28.44 10.60
C MET A 158 -29.42 26.94 10.34
N THR A 159 -30.41 26.30 9.71
CA THR A 159 -30.36 24.89 9.35
C THR A 159 -29.29 24.64 8.29
N ILE A 160 -29.25 25.46 7.21
CA ILE A 160 -28.19 25.38 6.19
C ILE A 160 -26.81 25.53 6.83
N MET A 161 -26.62 26.53 7.69
CA MET A 161 -25.34 26.76 8.38
C MET A 161 -24.93 25.56 9.24
N THR A 162 -25.89 24.93 9.92
CA THR A 162 -25.63 23.75 10.74
C THR A 162 -25.26 22.54 9.88
N THR A 163 -25.99 22.30 8.78
CA THR A 163 -25.70 21.21 7.83
C THR A 163 -24.31 21.39 7.19
N LEU A 164 -23.95 22.62 6.80
CA LEU A 164 -22.63 22.92 6.25
C LEU A 164 -21.51 22.83 7.29
N SER A 165 -21.78 23.09 8.56
CA SER A 165 -20.75 23.00 9.62
C SER A 165 -20.20 21.58 9.82
N PHE A 166 -20.99 20.55 9.49
CA PHE A 166 -20.53 19.15 9.52
C PHE A 166 -19.55 18.80 8.38
N GLN A 167 -19.40 19.66 7.37
CA GLN A 167 -18.46 19.47 6.26
C GLN A 167 -17.00 19.44 6.75
N ASP A 168 -16.67 20.13 7.84
CA ASP A 168 -15.32 20.09 8.42
C ASP A 168 -14.94 18.68 8.88
N LEU A 169 -15.88 17.96 9.52
CA LEU A 169 -15.67 16.58 9.93
C LEU A 169 -15.50 15.65 8.72
N THR A 170 -16.27 15.89 7.64
CA THR A 170 -16.10 15.16 6.38
C THR A 170 -14.73 15.41 5.76
N GLY A 171 -14.28 16.67 5.71
CA GLY A 171 -12.97 17.03 5.17
C GLY A 171 -11.82 16.40 5.95
N GLN A 172 -11.90 16.39 7.28
CA GLN A 172 -10.92 15.72 8.14
C GLN A 172 -10.88 14.20 7.88
N ARG A 173 -12.05 13.56 7.76
CA ARG A 173 -12.12 12.11 7.45
C ARG A 173 -11.53 11.78 6.08
N ILE A 174 -11.86 12.54 5.05
CA ILE A 174 -11.28 12.37 3.70
C ILE A 174 -9.76 12.52 3.75
N LYS A 175 -9.25 13.54 4.46
CA LYS A 175 -7.81 13.75 4.61
C LYS A 175 -7.10 12.54 5.22
N ILE A 176 -7.65 11.99 6.32
CA ILE A 176 -7.08 10.78 6.96
C ILE A 176 -7.03 9.61 5.98
N ILE A 177 -8.10 9.42 5.19
CA ILE A 177 -8.17 8.33 4.22
C ILE A 177 -7.14 8.53 3.10
N VAL A 178 -7.04 9.73 2.54
CA VAL A 178 -6.04 10.07 1.51
C VAL A 178 -4.63 9.87 2.03
N ASP A 179 -4.32 10.33 3.23
CA ASP A 179 -2.99 10.18 3.84
C ASP A 179 -2.67 8.69 4.09
N THR A 180 -3.67 7.88 4.44
CA THR A 180 -3.52 6.44 4.61
C THR A 180 -3.24 5.74 3.29
N ILE A 181 -3.97 6.07 2.22
CA ILE A 181 -3.74 5.49 0.89
C ILE A 181 -2.31 5.78 0.44
N LYS A 182 -1.81 7.01 0.64
CA LYS A 182 -0.42 7.37 0.34
C LYS A 182 0.59 6.56 1.15
N SER A 183 0.32 6.32 2.43
CA SER A 183 1.19 5.48 3.25
C SER A 183 1.17 4.01 2.79
N VAL A 184 0.01 3.47 2.44
CA VAL A 184 -0.11 2.11 1.89
C VAL A 184 0.63 2.00 0.56
N GLU A 185 0.44 2.96 -0.35
CA GLU A 185 1.16 3.06 -1.62
C GLU A 185 2.68 3.03 -1.41
N LYS A 186 3.18 3.84 -0.46
CA LYS A 186 4.61 3.85 -0.11
C LYS A 186 5.10 2.50 0.40
N ILE A 187 4.33 1.83 1.28
CA ILE A 187 4.72 0.52 1.82
C ILE A 187 4.74 -0.54 0.71
N VAL A 188 3.74 -0.55 -0.17
CA VAL A 188 3.67 -1.48 -1.31
C VAL A 188 4.84 -1.25 -2.27
N LEU A 189 5.12 0.02 -2.60
CA LEU A 189 6.25 0.39 -3.46
C LEU A 189 7.59 -0.03 -2.84
N ASP A 190 7.79 0.25 -1.55
CA ASP A 190 9.01 -0.14 -0.82
C ASP A 190 9.17 -1.67 -0.77
N LEU A 191 8.09 -2.40 -0.51
CA LEU A 191 8.10 -3.86 -0.49
C LEU A 191 8.41 -4.44 -1.88
N TYR A 192 7.81 -3.89 -2.93
CA TYR A 192 8.05 -4.31 -4.30
C TYR A 192 9.49 -4.03 -4.74
N MET A 193 9.99 -2.82 -4.50
CA MET A 193 11.36 -2.44 -4.84
C MET A 193 12.38 -3.28 -4.07
N SER A 194 12.22 -3.43 -2.74
CA SER A 194 13.13 -4.25 -1.95
C SER A 194 13.16 -5.71 -2.42
N THR A 195 11.98 -6.31 -2.66
CA THR A 195 11.87 -7.68 -3.16
C THR A 195 12.46 -7.83 -4.57
N GLY A 196 12.13 -6.92 -5.49
CA GLY A 196 12.63 -6.92 -6.86
C GLY A 196 14.15 -6.72 -6.94
N LEU A 197 14.71 -5.81 -6.14
CA LEU A 197 16.14 -5.58 -6.03
C LEU A 197 16.86 -6.82 -5.46
N LYS A 198 16.31 -7.47 -4.43
CA LYS A 198 16.85 -8.73 -3.88
C LYS A 198 16.86 -9.85 -4.92
N ILE A 199 15.79 -10.00 -5.71
CA ILE A 199 15.71 -10.98 -6.80
C ILE A 199 16.77 -10.67 -7.88
N LYS A 200 16.88 -9.42 -8.32
CA LYS A 200 17.85 -9.00 -9.35
C LYS A 200 19.31 -9.13 -8.89
N ALA A 201 19.60 -8.84 -7.62
CA ALA A 201 20.91 -9.04 -7.03
C ALA A 201 21.31 -10.52 -6.97
N ARG A 202 20.32 -11.40 -6.70
CA ARG A 202 20.47 -12.85 -6.69
C ARG A 202 20.74 -13.41 -8.09
N GLU A 203 20.01 -12.94 -9.11
CA GLU A 203 20.23 -13.35 -10.51
C GLU A 203 21.64 -13.00 -11.00
N LYS A 204 22.15 -11.82 -10.63
CA LYS A 204 23.51 -11.38 -10.98
C LYS A 204 24.60 -12.11 -10.18
N THR A 205 24.31 -12.48 -8.94
CA THR A 205 25.29 -13.09 -8.02
C THR A 205 24.67 -14.19 -7.17
N PRO A 206 24.54 -15.43 -7.70
CA PRO A 206 23.88 -16.52 -6.99
C PRO A 206 24.66 -17.05 -5.79
N GLU A 207 25.96 -16.73 -5.70
CA GLU A 207 26.89 -17.29 -4.71
C GLU A 207 27.07 -16.40 -3.46
N LYS A 208 26.47 -15.20 -3.45
CA LYS A 208 26.53 -14.26 -2.32
C LYS A 208 25.61 -14.67 -1.17
N SER A 209 26.00 -14.28 0.06
CA SER A 209 25.18 -14.54 1.24
C SER A 209 23.90 -13.67 1.22
N LEU A 210 22.90 -14.07 2.00
CA LEU A 210 21.64 -13.32 2.12
C LEU A 210 21.86 -11.92 2.70
N GLU A 211 22.77 -11.77 3.67
CA GLU A 211 23.08 -10.46 4.28
C GLU A 211 23.75 -9.50 3.29
N GLU A 212 24.57 -10.03 2.37
CA GLU A 212 25.19 -9.23 1.32
C GLU A 212 24.17 -8.77 0.29
N LEU A 213 23.16 -9.59 -0.01
CA LEU A 213 22.07 -9.24 -0.92
C LEU A 213 21.17 -8.15 -0.30
N ASP A 214 20.91 -8.24 1.00
CA ASP A 214 20.15 -7.23 1.73
C ASP A 214 20.87 -5.87 1.71
N GLN A 215 22.17 -5.84 1.99
CA GLN A 215 22.97 -4.60 1.94
C GLN A 215 22.99 -3.98 0.54
N VAL A 216 23.11 -4.80 -0.51
CA VAL A 216 23.10 -4.30 -1.89
C VAL A 216 21.73 -3.72 -2.25
N ALA A 217 20.64 -4.37 -1.85
CA ALA A 217 19.29 -3.88 -2.08
C ALA A 217 19.01 -2.57 -1.32
N GLU A 218 19.50 -2.46 -0.08
CA GLU A 218 19.30 -1.29 0.78
C GLU A 218 20.07 -0.06 0.26
N VAL A 219 21.31 -0.25 -0.21
CA VAL A 219 22.10 0.82 -0.85
C VAL A 219 21.42 1.29 -2.14
N GLN A 220 21.00 0.36 -3.01
CA GLN A 220 20.32 0.70 -4.26
C GLN A 220 18.97 1.40 -4.01
N MET A 221 18.23 0.99 -2.98
CA MET A 221 16.99 1.64 -2.59
C MET A 221 17.25 3.06 -2.03
N SER A 222 18.31 3.26 -1.26
CA SER A 222 18.70 4.59 -0.75
C SER A 222 19.07 5.54 -1.87
N ASP A 223 19.80 5.06 -2.88
CA ASP A 223 20.20 5.86 -4.05
C ASP A 223 18.96 6.29 -4.85
N LEU A 224 17.98 5.39 -5.04
CA LEU A 224 16.73 5.67 -5.75
C LEU A 224 15.79 6.62 -4.99
N LYS A 225 15.83 6.62 -3.66
CA LYS A 225 15.01 7.52 -2.84
C LYS A 225 15.55 8.96 -2.80
N GLY A 226 16.86 9.15 -2.93
CA GLY A 226 17.53 10.46 -2.93
C GLY A 226 17.36 11.27 -1.62
N PRO A 227 18.09 12.39 -1.45
CA PRO A 227 18.01 13.24 -0.24
C PRO A 227 16.77 14.15 -0.18
N THR A 228 16.00 14.22 -1.25
CA THR A 228 14.82 15.07 -1.40
C THR A 228 13.61 14.19 -1.65
N GLU A 229 12.47 14.47 -1.00
CA GLU A 229 11.18 13.78 -1.18
C GLU A 229 10.65 13.72 -2.63
N ARG A 230 11.36 14.30 -3.60
CA ARG A 230 11.28 13.98 -5.01
C ARG A 230 12.38 12.98 -5.36
N SER A 231 12.07 11.70 -5.16
CA SER A 231 12.72 10.61 -5.88
C SER A 231 12.62 10.94 -7.38
N ASP A 232 13.70 10.78 -8.15
CA ASP A 232 13.66 11.01 -9.59
C ASP A 232 12.74 9.93 -10.18
N GLN A 233 11.48 10.28 -10.39
CA GLN A 233 10.41 9.33 -10.70
C GLN A 233 10.73 8.50 -11.94
N GLY A 234 11.56 9.04 -12.85
CA GLY A 234 12.09 8.31 -14.00
C GLY A 234 12.99 7.13 -13.63
N GLU A 235 13.84 7.22 -12.61
CA GLU A 235 14.70 6.10 -12.18
C GLU A 235 13.90 4.99 -11.48
N VAL A 236 12.86 5.38 -10.75
CA VAL A 236 11.89 4.43 -10.17
C VAL A 236 11.13 3.74 -11.29
N ASP A 237 10.58 4.49 -12.24
CA ASP A 237 9.83 3.95 -13.38
C ASP A 237 10.71 3.03 -14.25
N ASP A 238 11.97 3.39 -14.51
CA ASP A 238 12.93 2.55 -15.22
C ASP A 238 13.27 1.26 -14.45
N LEU A 239 13.34 1.33 -13.11
CA LEU A 239 13.51 0.14 -12.29
C LEU A 239 12.26 -0.74 -12.37
N LEU A 240 11.06 -0.17 -12.24
CA LEU A 240 9.79 -0.90 -12.35
C LEU A 240 9.66 -1.56 -13.72
N ALA A 241 10.04 -0.87 -14.80
CA ALA A 241 10.12 -1.41 -16.16
C ALA A 241 11.12 -2.56 -16.26
N SER A 242 12.28 -2.43 -15.62
CA SER A 242 13.28 -3.51 -15.57
C SER A 242 12.83 -4.72 -14.74
N LEU A 243 11.81 -4.56 -13.89
CA LEU A 243 11.18 -5.61 -13.10
C LEU A 243 9.92 -6.18 -13.79
N GLY A 244 9.56 -5.69 -14.99
CA GLY A 244 8.49 -6.22 -15.83
C GLY A 244 7.14 -5.52 -15.73
N MET A 245 7.09 -4.25 -15.31
CA MET A 245 5.89 -3.40 -15.33
C MET A 245 5.89 -2.36 -16.44
#